data_AF-A0AAJ1ESZ3-F1
#
_entry.id   AF-A0AAJ1ESZ3-F1
#
_cell.length_a   1.000
_cell.length_b   1.000
_cell.length_c   1.000
_cell.angle_alpha   90.00
_cell.angle_beta   90.00
_cell.angle_gamma   90.00
#
_symmetry.space_group_name_H-M   'P 1'
#
loop_
_entity.id
_entity.type
_entity.pdbx_description
1 polymer ?
#
loop_
_entity_poly.entity_id
_entity_poly.type
_entity_poly.pdbx_seq_one_letter_code
_entity_poly.pdbx_strand_id
1 'polypeptide(L)' 'KRIKTLLQEHDIEVLDLPLKTGLVAVIRGGYPGKVIALRSDIDALPVNEETTLSYKSEIEGKMHACGHDFHLT' A
#
# COMPACT_ATOMS: atom_id res chain seq x y z
N LYS A 1 -7.97 -3.67 -0.13
CA LYS A 1 -8.16 -5.04 0.42
C LYS A 1 -6.83 -5.80 0.48
N ARG A 2 -6.07 -5.92 -0.63
CA ARG A 2 -4.77 -6.61 -0.72
C ARG A 2 -3.77 -6.31 0.42
N ILE A 3 -3.48 -5.04 0.70
CA ILE A 3 -2.52 -4.64 1.75
C ILE A 3 -2.91 -5.19 3.13
N LYS A 4 -4.19 -5.09 3.50
CA LYS A 4 -4.70 -5.60 4.79
C LYS A 4 -4.49 -7.11 4.89
N THR A 5 -4.81 -7.85 3.83
CA THR A 5 -4.63 -9.31 3.78
C THR A 5 -3.16 -9.69 3.97
N LEU A 6 -2.24 -9.07 3.21
CA LEU A 6 -0.81 -9.36 3.29
C LEU A 6 -0.25 -9.12 4.71
N LEU A 7 -0.63 -8.03 5.35
CA LEU A 7 -0.20 -7.72 6.71
C LEU A 7 -0.76 -8.73 7.73
N GLN A 8 -2.02 -9.13 7.58
CA GLN A 8 -2.64 -10.12 8.46
C GLN A 8 -2.03 -11.52 8.29
N GLU A 9 -1.61 -11.91 7.08
CA GLU A 9 -0.88 -13.16 6.82
C GLU A 9 0.48 -13.21 7.53
N HIS A 10 1.03 -12.06 7.91
CA HIS A 10 2.29 -11.93 8.66
C HIS A 10 2.07 -11.56 10.14
N ASP A 11 0.86 -11.75 10.65
CA ASP A 11 0.49 -11.46 12.05
C ASP A 11 0.71 -9.98 12.47
N ILE A 12 0.62 -9.05 11.51
CA ILE A 12 0.77 -7.62 11.78
C ILE A 12 -0.59 -7.01 12.15
N GLU A 13 -0.63 -6.29 13.27
CA GLU A 13 -1.82 -5.58 13.75
C GLU A 13 -2.21 -4.47 12.76
N VAL A 14 -3.44 -4.53 12.24
CA VAL A 14 -4.05 -3.45 11.45
C VAL A 14 -5.05 -2.72 12.33
N LEU A 15 -4.85 -1.41 12.53
CA LEU A 15 -5.72 -0.60 13.37
C LEU A 15 -7.11 -0.46 12.76
N ASP A 16 -8.14 -0.53 13.61
CA ASP A 16 -9.52 -0.30 13.22
C ASP A 16 -9.81 1.21 13.21
N LEU A 17 -9.60 1.83 12.04
CA LEU A 17 -9.83 3.25 11.82
C LEU A 17 -10.96 3.44 10.79
N PRO A 18 -11.80 4.48 10.92
CA PRO A 18 -12.94 4.72 10.04
C PRO A 18 -12.51 5.33 8.68
N LEU A 19 -11.57 4.68 7.98
CA LEU A 19 -11.04 5.10 6.68
C LEU A 19 -11.76 4.38 5.54
N LYS A 20 -12.16 5.12 4.51
CA LYS A 20 -12.74 4.53 3.29
C LYS A 20 -11.70 3.73 2.49
N THR A 21 -10.49 4.25 2.39
CA THR A 21 -9.33 3.64 1.71
C THR A 21 -8.05 3.99 2.46
N GLY A 22 -7.02 3.14 2.34
CA GLY A 22 -5.83 3.22 3.19
C GLY A 22 -6.02 2.48 4.51
N LEU A 23 -4.92 2.31 5.24
CA LEU A 23 -4.90 1.69 6.57
C LEU A 23 -3.68 2.17 7.35
N VAL A 24 -3.69 1.91 8.66
CA VAL A 24 -2.52 2.05 9.52
C VAL A 24 -2.26 0.69 10.16
N ALA A 25 -1.01 0.26 10.16
CA ALA A 25 -0.57 -0.98 10.77
C ALA A 25 0.49 -0.70 11.82
N VAL A 26 0.57 -1.57 12.83
CA VAL A 26 1.48 -1.40 13.97
C VAL A 26 2.28 -2.68 14.17
N ILE A 27 3.59 -2.49 14.28
CA ILE A 27 4.52 -3.52 14.75
C ILE A 27 4.99 -3.07 16.14
N ARG A 28 4.73 -3.90 17.16
CA ARG A 28 5.10 -3.61 18.54
C ARG A 28 6.41 -4.32 18.87
N GLY A 29 7.40 -3.55 19.32
CA GLY A 29 8.64 -4.12 19.88
C GLY A 29 8.38 -4.78 21.24
N GLY A 30 9.35 -5.57 21.72
CA GLY A 30 9.23 -6.30 23.00
C GLY A 30 9.35 -5.44 24.27
N TYR A 31 9.65 -4.14 24.15
CA TYR A 31 9.89 -3.24 25.27
C TYR A 31 9.17 -1.89 25.08
N PRO A 32 8.80 -1.18 26.17
CA PRO A 32 8.31 0.18 26.08
C PRO A 32 9.33 1.11 25.41
N GLY A 33 8.87 2.04 24.58
CA GLY A 33 9.76 2.91 23.84
C GLY A 33 9.04 3.94 22.98
N LYS A 34 9.83 4.62 22.15
CA LYS A 34 9.33 5.64 21.21
C LYS A 34 8.54 4.98 20.08
N VAL A 35 7.62 5.75 19.50
CA VAL A 35 6.87 5.38 18.30
C VAL A 35 7.42 6.19 17.12
N ILE A 36 7.67 5.52 16.00
CA ILE A 36 7.99 6.14 14.71
C ILE A 36 6.98 5.69 13.67
N ALA A 37 6.80 6.49 12.61
CA ALA A 37 5.90 6.17 11.51
C ALA A 37 6.70 6.06 10.20
N LEU A 38 6.39 5.02 9.43
CA LEU A 38 6.79 4.88 8.02
C LEU A 38 5.53 5.06 7.17
N ARG A 39 5.66 5.72 6.02
CA ARG A 39 4.52 6.06 5.17
C ARG A 39 4.79 5.67 3.71
N SER A 40 3.77 5.08 3.09
CA SER A 40 3.67 4.85 1.65
C SER A 40 2.34 5.41 1.13
N ASP A 41 2.34 6.02 -0.05
CA ASP A 41 1.14 6.21 -0.87
C ASP A 41 0.74 4.92 -1.58
N ILE A 42 -0.49 4.89 -2.12
CA ILE A 42 -1.11 3.67 -2.67
C ILE A 42 -1.90 3.93 -3.95
N ASP A 43 -2.08 5.18 -4.36
CA ASP A 43 -2.94 5.58 -5.48
C ASP A 43 -2.22 5.55 -6.83
N ALA A 44 -3.00 5.51 -7.90
CA ALA A 44 -2.53 5.59 -9.28
C ALA A 44 -2.92 6.94 -9.90
N LEU A 45 -2.46 7.20 -11.13
CA LEU A 45 -2.78 8.39 -11.90
C LEU A 45 -3.75 8.09 -13.05
N PRO A 46 -4.57 9.08 -13.48
CA PRO A 46 -5.48 8.93 -14.62
C PRO A 46 -4.72 9.10 -15.96
N VAL A 47 -3.81 8.18 -16.26
CA VAL A 47 -2.95 8.21 -17.45
C VAL A 47 -2.96 6.83 -18.12
N ASN A 48 -2.98 6.80 -19.44
CA ASN A 48 -2.82 5.57 -20.23
C ASN A 48 -1.40 5.05 -20.11
N GLU A 49 -1.26 3.76 -19.85
CA GLU A 49 0.06 3.13 -19.81
C GLU A 49 0.54 2.81 -21.24
N GLU A 50 1.60 3.51 -21.65
CA GLU A 50 2.24 3.35 -22.98
C GLU A 50 3.45 2.39 -22.93
N THR A 51 3.63 1.67 -21.82
CA THR A 51 4.71 0.66 -21.72
C THR A 51 4.33 -0.62 -22.46
N THR A 52 5.34 -1.42 -22.80
CA THR A 52 5.16 -2.77 -23.37
C THR A 52 5.42 -3.87 -22.33
N LEU A 53 5.31 -3.53 -21.03
CA LEU A 53 5.61 -4.46 -19.94
C LEU A 53 4.53 -5.55 -19.85
N SER A 54 4.94 -6.77 -19.50
CA SER A 54 4.04 -7.90 -19.33
C SER A 54 3.05 -7.72 -18.17
N TYR A 55 3.35 -6.80 -17.25
CA TYR A 55 2.54 -6.46 -16.08
C TYR A 55 1.94 -5.05 -16.17
N LYS A 56 1.87 -4.46 -17.37
CA LYS A 56 1.21 -3.17 -17.59
C LYS A 56 -0.21 -3.18 -17.01
N SER A 57 -0.72 -2.02 -16.68
CA SER A 57 -2.08 -1.80 -16.20
C SER A 57 -3.10 -2.48 -17.12
N GLU A 58 -3.99 -3.24 -16.50
CA GLU A 58 -5.15 -3.85 -17.16
C GLU A 58 -6.33 -2.87 -17.22
N ILE A 59 -6.21 -1.69 -16.61
CA ILE A 59 -7.27 -0.68 -16.54
C ILE A 59 -6.91 0.50 -17.44
N GLU A 60 -7.62 0.61 -18.56
CA GLU A 60 -7.51 1.75 -19.49
C GLU A 60 -7.69 3.08 -18.75
N GLY A 61 -6.88 4.08 -19.09
CA GLY A 61 -6.92 5.40 -18.44
C GLY A 61 -6.26 5.46 -17.08
N LYS A 62 -5.64 4.39 -16.58
CA LYS A 62 -5.00 4.38 -15.26
C LYS A 62 -3.65 3.66 -15.26
N MET A 63 -2.68 4.25 -14.59
CA MET A 63 -1.34 3.69 -14.43
C MET A 63 -0.74 4.13 -13.09
N HIS A 64 0.03 3.25 -12.43
CA HIS A 64 0.93 3.66 -11.36
C HIS A 64 2.19 4.36 -11.92
N ALA A 65 1.99 5.45 -12.65
CA ALA A 65 3.06 6.17 -13.34
C ALA A 65 4.04 6.91 -12.40
N CYS A 66 3.79 6.88 -11.08
CA CYS A 66 4.60 7.49 -10.03
C CYS A 66 5.21 6.46 -9.05
N GLY A 67 5.06 5.15 -9.34
CA GLY A 67 5.68 4.09 -8.54
C GLY A 67 5.06 3.84 -7.16
N HIS A 68 3.81 4.24 -6.91
CA HIS A 68 3.15 3.97 -5.62
C HIS A 68 2.85 2.49 -5.40
N ASP A 69 2.82 1.70 -6.48
CA ASP A 69 2.86 0.24 -6.42
C ASP A 69 4.22 -0.27 -5.92
N PHE A 70 5.34 0.30 -6.39
CA PHE A 70 6.69 -0.02 -5.91
C PHE A 70 6.86 0.25 -4.42
N HIS A 71 6.35 1.37 -3.90
CA HIS A 71 6.45 1.70 -2.48
C HIS A 71 5.80 0.64 -1.55
N LEU A 72 4.95 -0.23 -2.11
CA LEU A 72 4.20 -1.29 -1.43
C LEU A 72 4.62 -2.72 -1.81
N THR A 73 5.67 -2.89 -2.62
CA THR A 73 6.13 -4.20 -3.12
C THR A 73 6.96 -4.96 -2.10
#